data_AF-A0A837HAS7-F1
#
_entry.id   AF-A0A837HAS7-F1
#
_cell.length_a   1.000
_cell.length_b   1.000
_cell.length_c   1.000
_cell.angle_alpha   90.00
_cell.angle_beta   90.00
_cell.angle_gamma   90.00
#
_symmetry.space_group_name_H-M   'P 1'
#
loop_
_entity.id
_entity.type
_entity.pdbx_description
1 polymer ?
#
loop_
_entity_poly.entity_id
_entity_poly.type
_entity_poly.pdbx_seq_one_letter_code
_entity_poly.pdbx_strand_id
1 'polypeptide(L)'
;MSVTKFVISTEGVISICNKMKLFHKFNFTSEKRRTTLEKSSLIIWLASLFILSGLVLLAQVFKITSTWFVIVGIISFFIFLASLVIWLILKLVKYPKFNLFFWLGSLLMFIVSYIFLHIWTFNMSEVNHAYLVLFNFLVLVLFITSFVVWLLTILKQKGFDLIKLLGNLFGILCSLIRKLFKKPLQPLSVIGTILLIVYIGYLNIRLTNIEKHFGGRNLLKCSLDNIQKDMDKNVVRIEGNLSEGSGFAINENQIFTNFHVIEGETSPKIIFSNGNIGTPTKIVGNKEKDMAILTLLNHNLTPLPFFGYLGTAKEPLNMVFGEPLYAVGYAMGSDLKGGVTINSGSYNGERYQKANDINYIQTGASLVGGMSGGPLINSCGQVIGANTYGVAGLSMFIDISSIQNSIGELSDKDISKIKVDTSNPLGIVNAFYTYIGARDLKKAYDLIDSKRLDGQTFEEWSQGYATTLQVMLLSANVDSINNNKINIKLESQDWVDGSIVFKYFEGYWIIDDNLKLKDVSIKSIENPDYHFFYNETI
;
A
#
# COMPACT_ATOMS: atom_id res chain seq x y z
N MET A 1 -51.69 -7.14 58.02
CA MET A 1 -52.76 -7.58 57.11
C MET A 1 -52.11 -7.96 55.78
N SER A 2 -52.25 -9.23 55.40
CA SER A 2 -51.95 -9.93 54.13
C SER A 2 -50.67 -9.66 53.32
N VAL A 3 -49.97 -10.78 53.08
CA VAL A 3 -48.98 -11.08 52.03
C VAL A 3 -49.59 -10.95 50.63
N THR A 4 -48.84 -10.44 49.63
CA THR A 4 -48.74 -11.05 48.29
C THR A 4 -47.54 -10.54 47.47
N LYS A 5 -46.58 -11.47 47.30
CA LYS A 5 -45.54 -11.66 46.28
C LYS A 5 -45.49 -10.71 45.07
N PHE A 6 -44.31 -10.13 44.83
CA PHE A 6 -43.66 -10.12 43.52
C PHE A 6 -42.25 -10.72 43.69
N VAL A 7 -42.16 -12.04 43.58
CA VAL A 7 -40.90 -12.76 43.45
C VAL A 7 -40.59 -12.77 41.96
N ILE A 8 -39.54 -12.04 41.54
CA ILE A 8 -38.95 -12.26 40.22
C ILE A 8 -38.13 -13.55 40.33
N SER A 9 -38.66 -14.64 39.77
CA SER A 9 -38.02 -15.96 39.76
C SER A 9 -36.66 -15.87 39.08
N THR A 10 -35.62 -16.45 39.70
CA THR A 10 -34.28 -16.65 39.14
C THR A 10 -34.29 -17.39 37.80
N GLU A 11 -35.33 -18.17 37.49
CA GLU A 11 -35.54 -18.81 36.18
C GLU A 11 -35.76 -17.82 35.02
N GLY A 12 -36.33 -16.64 35.30
CA GLY A 12 -36.56 -15.60 34.27
C GLY A 12 -35.26 -14.94 33.82
N VAL A 13 -34.30 -14.77 34.74
CA VAL A 13 -32.96 -14.22 34.45
C VAL A 13 -32.11 -15.26 33.72
N ILE A 14 -32.22 -16.54 34.08
CA ILE A 14 -31.51 -17.65 33.41
C ILE A 14 -32.05 -17.88 31.99
N SER A 15 -33.35 -17.70 31.74
CA SER A 15 -33.94 -17.77 30.39
C SER A 15 -33.42 -16.65 29.48
N ILE A 16 -33.21 -15.43 30.02
CA ILE A 16 -32.62 -14.30 29.28
C ILE A 16 -31.14 -14.56 28.97
N CYS A 17 -30.37 -15.13 29.90
CA CYS A 17 -28.97 -15.53 29.65
C CYS A 17 -28.85 -16.68 28.64
N ASN A 18 -29.75 -17.66 28.66
CA ASN A 18 -29.76 -18.74 27.66
C ASN A 18 -30.21 -18.26 26.27
N LYS A 19 -31.07 -17.23 26.17
CA LYS A 19 -31.36 -16.54 24.89
C LYS A 19 -30.17 -15.74 24.36
N MET A 20 -29.27 -15.24 25.21
CA MET A 20 -28.03 -14.59 24.76
C MET A 20 -26.98 -15.56 24.19
N LYS A 21 -27.01 -16.86 24.55
CA LYS A 21 -26.11 -17.87 23.96
C LYS A 21 -26.47 -18.28 22.52
N LEU A 22 -27.64 -17.90 22.01
CA LEU A 22 -28.05 -18.12 20.61
C LEU A 22 -27.44 -17.11 19.61
N PHE A 23 -26.70 -16.10 20.07
CA PHE A 23 -26.06 -15.11 19.20
C PHE A 23 -24.86 -15.65 18.40
N HIS A 24 -24.39 -16.86 18.67
CA HIS A 24 -23.23 -17.42 17.98
C HIS A 24 -23.53 -18.00 16.59
N LYS A 25 -24.79 -17.96 16.11
CA LYS A 25 -25.18 -18.61 14.84
C LYS A 25 -25.97 -17.76 13.83
N PHE A 26 -25.94 -16.43 13.94
CA PHE A 26 -26.56 -15.57 12.92
C PHE A 26 -25.57 -14.57 12.31
N ASN A 27 -25.22 -14.81 11.05
CA ASN A 27 -24.57 -13.83 10.18
C ASN A 27 -25.56 -12.68 9.89
N PHE A 28 -25.50 -11.62 10.70
CA PHE A 28 -26.19 -10.36 10.42
C PHE A 28 -25.24 -9.32 9.86
N THR A 29 -25.62 -8.73 8.72
CA THR A 29 -24.97 -7.60 8.07
C THR A 29 -24.85 -6.39 9.01
N SER A 30 -23.82 -5.57 8.78
CA SER A 30 -23.38 -4.46 9.65
C SER A 30 -24.48 -3.46 10.03
N GLU A 31 -25.48 -3.30 9.17
CA GLU A 31 -26.58 -2.34 9.35
C GLU A 31 -27.62 -2.76 10.40
N LYS A 32 -27.84 -4.07 10.60
CA LYS A 32 -28.75 -4.56 11.65
C LYS A 32 -28.11 -4.53 13.05
N ARG A 33 -26.78 -4.67 13.10
CA ARG A 33 -25.98 -4.50 14.33
C ARG A 33 -26.03 -3.05 14.83
N ARG A 34 -26.00 -2.08 13.89
CA ARG A 34 -26.11 -0.63 14.13
C ARG A 34 -27.40 -0.23 14.84
N THR A 35 -28.56 -0.64 14.31
CA THR A 35 -29.87 -0.26 14.88
C THR A 35 -30.15 -0.92 16.24
N THR A 36 -29.58 -2.09 16.49
CA THR A 36 -29.77 -2.83 17.75
C THR A 36 -28.95 -2.21 18.89
N LEU A 37 -27.70 -1.79 18.63
CA LEU A 37 -26.85 -1.06 19.58
C LEU A 37 -27.39 0.35 19.92
N GLU A 38 -27.95 1.04 18.93
CA GLU A 38 -28.61 2.35 19.11
C GLU A 38 -29.84 2.25 20.03
N LYS A 39 -30.69 1.23 19.86
CA LYS A 39 -31.86 1.01 20.73
C LYS A 39 -31.49 0.59 22.14
N SER A 40 -30.46 -0.24 22.29
CA SER A 40 -30.01 -0.76 23.59
C SER A 40 -29.45 0.35 24.49
N SER A 41 -28.67 1.28 23.92
CA SER A 41 -28.09 2.40 24.66
C SER A 41 -29.15 3.44 25.08
N LEU A 42 -30.15 3.71 24.23
CA LEU A 42 -31.28 4.59 24.56
C LEU A 42 -32.12 4.03 25.72
N ILE A 43 -32.36 2.71 25.74
CA ILE A 43 -33.11 2.04 26.82
C ILE A 43 -32.36 2.12 28.15
N ILE A 44 -31.04 1.89 28.16
CA ILE A 44 -30.21 2.02 29.35
C ILE A 44 -30.23 3.46 29.87
N TRP A 45 -30.23 4.45 28.98
CA TRP A 45 -30.32 5.86 29.32
C TRP A 45 -31.67 6.24 29.94
N LEU A 46 -32.78 5.82 29.33
CA LEU A 46 -34.13 6.07 29.86
C LEU A 46 -34.35 5.37 31.20
N ALA A 47 -33.85 4.16 31.37
CA ALA A 47 -33.90 3.43 32.64
C ALA A 47 -33.11 4.15 33.75
N SER A 48 -31.93 4.69 33.41
CA SER A 48 -31.09 5.43 34.36
C SER A 48 -31.77 6.73 34.82
N LEU A 49 -32.42 7.46 33.91
CA LEU A 49 -33.23 8.65 34.21
C LEU A 49 -34.43 8.32 35.11
N PHE A 50 -35.12 7.21 34.84
CA PHE A 50 -36.26 6.77 35.65
C PHE A 50 -35.83 6.42 37.07
N ILE A 51 -34.73 5.67 37.23
CA ILE A 51 -34.17 5.31 38.54
C ILE A 51 -33.73 6.56 39.31
N LEU A 52 -33.07 7.52 38.64
CA LEU A 52 -32.64 8.77 39.28
C LEU A 52 -33.86 9.59 39.75
N SER A 53 -34.92 9.68 38.94
CA SER A 53 -36.15 10.39 39.31
C SER A 53 -36.92 9.71 40.45
N GLY A 54 -36.93 8.37 40.50
CA GLY A 54 -37.55 7.60 41.58
C GLY A 54 -36.81 7.74 42.91
N LEU A 55 -35.47 7.78 42.87
CA LEU A 55 -34.64 8.02 44.05
C LEU A 55 -34.81 9.45 44.59
N VAL A 56 -35.04 10.44 43.72
CA VAL A 56 -35.33 11.83 44.11
C VAL A 56 -36.70 11.96 44.79
N LEU A 57 -37.73 11.30 44.27
CA LEU A 57 -39.05 11.27 44.90
C LEU A 57 -39.02 10.59 46.26
N LEU A 58 -38.28 9.48 46.39
CA LEU A 58 -38.06 8.81 47.68
C LEU A 58 -37.31 9.71 48.67
N ALA A 59 -36.27 10.43 48.23
CA ALA A 59 -35.52 11.35 49.09
C ALA A 59 -36.38 12.52 49.62
N GLN A 60 -37.31 13.04 48.80
CA GLN A 60 -38.25 14.10 49.21
C GLN A 60 -39.30 13.60 50.22
N VAL A 61 -39.81 12.37 50.05
CA VAL A 61 -40.80 11.77 50.95
C VAL A 61 -40.21 11.47 52.34
N PHE A 62 -38.92 11.12 52.42
CA PHE A 62 -38.29 10.67 53.68
C PHE A 62 -37.44 11.73 54.42
N LYS A 63 -37.40 13.00 53.97
CA LYS A 63 -36.62 14.11 54.61
C LYS A 63 -35.19 13.70 55.01
N ILE A 64 -34.46 13.07 54.10
CA ILE A 64 -33.14 12.48 54.40
C ILE A 64 -32.01 13.54 54.36
N THR A 65 -31.06 13.44 55.30
CA THR A 65 -29.97 14.40 55.57
C THR A 65 -28.89 14.51 54.47
N SER A 66 -28.08 15.59 54.54
CA SER A 66 -27.16 16.14 53.53
C SER A 66 -26.10 15.21 52.91
N THR A 67 -25.81 14.05 53.52
CA THR A 67 -24.82 13.09 53.01
C THR A 67 -25.28 12.32 51.78
N TRP A 68 -26.57 12.09 51.61
CA TRP A 68 -27.11 11.39 50.43
C TRP A 68 -26.98 12.20 49.14
N PHE A 69 -27.08 13.53 49.22
CA PHE A 69 -26.93 14.41 48.06
C PHE A 69 -25.52 14.39 47.48
N VAL A 70 -24.49 14.24 48.32
CA VAL A 70 -23.09 14.09 47.90
C VAL A 70 -22.91 12.78 47.13
N ILE A 71 -23.50 11.68 47.62
CA ILE A 71 -23.44 10.37 46.97
C ILE A 71 -24.12 10.40 45.60
N VAL A 72 -25.31 11.02 45.50
CA VAL A 72 -26.03 11.17 44.22
C VAL A 72 -25.25 12.04 43.23
N GLY A 73 -24.60 13.11 43.69
CA GLY A 73 -23.73 13.95 42.86
C GLY A 73 -22.51 13.20 42.32
N ILE A 74 -21.85 12.40 43.18
CA ILE A 74 -20.71 11.56 42.80
C ILE A 74 -21.13 10.50 41.77
N ILE A 75 -22.25 9.81 42.01
CA ILE A 75 -22.79 8.80 41.09
C ILE A 75 -23.11 9.43 39.73
N SER A 76 -23.74 10.61 39.72
CA SER A 76 -24.07 11.33 38.48
C SER A 76 -22.82 11.75 37.69
N PHE A 77 -21.75 12.15 38.40
CA PHE A 77 -20.45 12.46 37.79
C PHE A 77 -19.79 11.25 37.14
N PHE A 78 -19.81 10.08 37.80
CA PHE A 78 -19.24 8.85 37.23
C PHE A 78 -20.06 8.32 36.05
N ILE A 79 -21.38 8.47 36.07
CA ILE A 79 -22.25 8.14 34.92
C ILE A 79 -21.94 9.04 33.71
N PHE A 80 -21.70 10.34 33.95
CA PHE A 80 -21.27 11.27 32.91
C PHE A 80 -19.90 10.89 32.34
N LEU A 81 -18.93 10.57 33.19
CA LEU A 81 -17.58 10.16 32.77
C LEU A 81 -17.60 8.86 31.95
N ALA A 82 -18.38 7.87 32.38
CA ALA A 82 -18.57 6.62 31.64
C ALA A 82 -19.21 6.87 30.26
N SER A 83 -20.19 7.77 30.19
CA SER A 83 -20.84 8.16 28.93
C SER A 83 -19.88 8.86 27.97
N LEU A 84 -18.99 9.72 28.48
CA LEU A 84 -17.94 10.39 27.72
C LEU A 84 -16.92 9.39 27.13
N VAL A 85 -16.50 8.41 27.92
CA VAL A 85 -15.57 7.36 27.49
C VAL A 85 -16.19 6.48 26.40
N ILE A 86 -17.45 6.07 26.57
CA ILE A 86 -18.18 5.31 25.55
C ILE A 86 -18.28 6.10 24.25
N TRP A 87 -18.53 7.41 24.32
CA TRP A 87 -18.56 8.27 23.12
C TRP A 87 -17.19 8.38 22.44
N LEU A 88 -16.09 8.52 23.19
CA LEU A 88 -14.73 8.52 22.64
C LEU A 88 -14.40 7.21 21.92
N ILE A 89 -14.79 6.08 22.51
CA ILE A 89 -14.63 4.75 21.89
C ILE A 89 -15.44 4.66 20.60
N LEU A 90 -16.72 5.09 20.60
CA LEU A 90 -17.56 5.04 19.40
C LEU A 90 -17.09 6.00 18.29
N LYS A 91 -16.45 7.12 18.64
CA LYS A 91 -15.86 8.07 17.69
C LYS A 91 -14.62 7.51 17.00
N LEU A 92 -13.80 6.72 17.71
CA LEU A 92 -12.66 6.00 17.13
C LEU A 92 -13.10 4.92 16.12
N VAL A 93 -14.35 4.43 16.21
CA VAL A 93 -14.91 3.39 15.31
C VAL A 93 -15.74 3.98 14.14
N LYS A 94 -15.49 5.24 13.72
CA LYS A 94 -16.07 5.84 12.48
C LYS A 94 -17.62 5.98 12.46
N TYR A 95 -18.28 6.40 13.54
CA TYR A 95 -19.74 6.68 13.52
C TYR A 95 -20.10 8.18 13.61
N PRO A 96 -20.31 8.89 12.48
CA PRO A 96 -20.43 10.35 12.45
C PRO A 96 -21.83 10.94 12.75
N LYS A 97 -22.90 10.12 12.88
CA LYS A 97 -24.29 10.63 13.00
C LYS A 97 -24.82 10.75 14.44
N PHE A 98 -24.04 10.39 15.46
CA PHE A 98 -24.51 10.20 16.84
C PHE A 98 -24.63 11.48 17.70
N ASN A 99 -24.54 12.69 17.11
CA ASN A 99 -24.16 13.87 17.90
C ASN A 99 -25.33 14.57 18.64
N LEU A 100 -26.43 14.96 17.99
CA LEU A 100 -27.31 15.99 18.56
C LEU A 100 -28.06 15.58 19.85
N PHE A 101 -28.61 14.36 19.90
CA PHE A 101 -29.37 13.88 21.07
C PHE A 101 -28.48 13.62 22.28
N PHE A 102 -27.25 13.12 22.06
CA PHE A 102 -26.26 12.92 23.12
C PHE A 102 -25.86 14.26 23.78
N TRP A 103 -25.70 15.30 22.96
CA TRP A 103 -25.38 16.65 23.42
C TRP A 103 -26.52 17.30 24.20
N LEU A 104 -27.76 17.18 23.73
CA LEU A 104 -28.94 17.68 24.44
C LEU A 104 -29.16 16.97 25.77
N GLY A 105 -28.96 15.65 25.82
CA GLY A 105 -29.06 14.86 27.06
C GLY A 105 -27.98 15.22 28.08
N SER A 106 -26.74 15.41 27.62
CA SER A 106 -25.61 15.83 28.48
C SER A 106 -25.81 17.25 29.02
N LEU A 107 -26.32 18.17 28.19
CA LEU A 107 -26.67 19.53 28.60
C LEU A 107 -27.80 19.53 29.64
N LEU A 108 -28.84 18.72 29.45
CA LEU A 108 -29.95 18.62 30.40
C LEU A 108 -29.49 18.08 31.76
N MET A 109 -28.69 17.01 31.76
CA MET A 109 -28.09 16.44 32.99
C MET A 109 -27.20 17.45 33.71
N PHE A 110 -26.46 18.27 32.96
CA PHE A 110 -25.65 19.35 33.51
C PHE A 110 -26.51 20.44 34.15
N ILE A 111 -27.58 20.89 33.47
CA ILE A 111 -28.52 21.90 34.00
C ILE A 111 -29.19 21.39 35.27
N VAL A 112 -29.64 20.14 35.29
CA VAL A 112 -30.28 19.52 36.46
C VAL A 112 -29.28 19.42 37.62
N SER A 113 -28.05 18.95 37.36
CA SER A 113 -26.99 18.87 38.37
C SER A 113 -26.61 20.26 38.92
N TYR A 114 -26.56 21.27 38.05
CA TYR A 114 -26.28 22.66 38.41
C TYR A 114 -27.39 23.24 39.31
N ILE A 115 -28.67 23.06 38.95
CA ILE A 115 -29.80 23.52 39.76
C ILE A 115 -29.79 22.85 41.14
N PHE A 116 -29.54 21.53 41.20
CA PHE A 116 -29.43 20.81 42.48
C PHE A 116 -28.29 21.30 43.36
N LEU A 117 -27.09 21.52 42.79
CA LEU A 117 -25.97 22.12 43.52
C LEU A 117 -26.30 23.53 44.00
N HIS A 118 -27.02 24.32 43.19
CA HIS A 118 -27.37 25.69 43.54
C HIS A 118 -28.40 25.77 44.68
N ILE A 119 -29.34 24.81 44.73
CA ILE A 119 -30.29 24.67 45.85
C ILE A 119 -29.55 24.20 47.12
N TRP A 120 -28.58 23.30 47.01
CA TRP A 120 -27.80 22.78 48.14
C TRP A 120 -26.86 23.84 48.76
N THR A 121 -26.29 24.71 47.92
CA THR A 121 -25.36 25.79 48.36
C THR A 121 -26.01 26.91 49.15
N PHE A 122 -27.32 27.13 49.01
CA PHE A 122 -28.05 28.13 49.78
C PHE A 122 -28.01 27.86 51.30
N ASN A 123 -27.60 26.65 51.70
CA ASN A 123 -27.61 26.16 53.09
C ASN A 123 -26.22 25.91 53.70
N MET A 124 -25.11 26.32 53.07
CA MET A 124 -23.74 25.96 53.51
C MET A 124 -22.82 27.17 53.75
N SER A 125 -21.85 27.02 54.66
CA SER A 125 -20.84 28.03 55.04
C SER A 125 -19.79 28.31 53.95
N GLU A 126 -19.17 29.50 53.99
CA GLU A 126 -18.33 30.11 52.95
C GLU A 126 -17.14 29.26 52.43
N VAL A 127 -16.51 28.40 53.25
CA VAL A 127 -15.30 27.64 52.84
C VAL A 127 -15.59 26.60 51.74
N ASN A 128 -16.80 26.03 51.70
CA ASN A 128 -17.21 25.08 50.66
C ASN A 128 -17.57 25.75 49.32
N HIS A 129 -17.72 27.08 49.27
CA HIS A 129 -18.01 27.78 48.02
C HIS A 129 -16.83 27.82 47.06
N ALA A 130 -15.58 27.91 47.54
CA ALA A 130 -14.41 28.06 46.67
C ALA A 130 -14.14 26.81 45.80
N TYR A 131 -14.18 25.62 46.39
CA TYR A 131 -14.01 24.35 45.67
C TYR A 131 -15.14 24.10 44.66
N LEU A 132 -16.35 24.53 45.00
CA LEU A 132 -17.51 24.40 44.13
C LEU A 132 -17.46 25.36 42.94
N VAL A 133 -16.96 26.58 43.13
CA VAL A 133 -16.70 27.53 42.05
C VAL A 133 -15.64 26.98 41.10
N LEU A 134 -14.58 26.37 41.63
CA LEU A 134 -13.53 25.74 40.82
C LEU A 134 -14.06 24.53 40.04
N PHE A 135 -14.87 23.68 40.67
CA PHE A 135 -15.51 22.53 40.01
C PHE A 135 -16.45 22.97 38.90
N ASN A 136 -17.35 23.93 39.17
CA ASN A 136 -18.27 24.46 38.16
C ASN A 136 -17.53 25.16 37.01
N PHE A 137 -16.41 25.83 37.30
CA PHE A 137 -15.55 26.44 36.28
C PHE A 137 -14.91 25.38 35.37
N LEU A 138 -14.36 24.30 35.95
CA LEU A 138 -13.77 23.20 35.20
C LEU A 138 -14.80 22.49 34.29
N VAL A 139 -16.00 22.23 34.81
CA VAL A 139 -17.07 21.61 34.01
C VAL A 139 -17.55 22.54 32.90
N LEU A 140 -17.65 23.86 33.17
CA LEU A 140 -17.98 24.85 32.15
C LEU A 140 -16.92 24.91 31.04
N VAL A 141 -15.64 24.87 31.39
CA VAL A 141 -14.54 24.83 30.41
C VAL A 141 -14.60 23.57 29.56
N LEU A 142 -14.85 22.40 30.17
CA LEU A 142 -15.02 21.14 29.43
C LEU A 142 -16.24 21.17 28.52
N PHE A 143 -17.35 21.77 28.95
CA PHE A 143 -18.54 21.93 28.13
C PHE A 143 -18.30 22.88 26.95
N ILE A 144 -17.69 24.04 27.18
CA ILE A 144 -17.39 25.03 26.14
C ILE A 144 -16.42 24.45 25.11
N THR A 145 -15.33 23.82 25.54
CA THR A 145 -14.34 23.22 24.63
C THR A 145 -14.97 22.14 23.75
N SER A 146 -15.80 21.29 24.35
CA SER A 146 -16.46 20.22 23.63
C SER A 146 -17.57 20.76 22.69
N PHE A 147 -18.31 21.81 23.09
CA PHE A 147 -19.28 22.52 22.24
C PHE A 147 -18.60 23.23 21.06
N VAL A 148 -17.45 23.87 21.28
CA VAL A 148 -16.66 24.53 20.23
C VAL A 148 -16.17 23.51 19.21
N VAL A 149 -15.66 22.35 19.65
CA VAL A 149 -15.24 21.28 18.74
C VAL A 149 -16.43 20.77 17.91
N TRP A 150 -17.59 20.56 18.53
CA TRP A 150 -18.80 20.16 17.82
C TRP A 150 -19.24 21.22 16.79
N LEU A 151 -19.24 22.48 17.19
CA LEU A 151 -19.63 23.62 16.34
C LEU A 151 -18.68 23.76 15.13
N LEU A 152 -17.36 23.68 15.35
CA LEU A 152 -16.36 23.68 14.28
C LEU A 152 -16.56 22.51 13.31
N THR A 153 -16.98 21.35 13.82
CA THR A 153 -17.28 20.18 12.99
C THR A 153 -18.51 20.41 12.11
N ILE A 154 -19.55 21.07 12.62
CA ILE A 154 -20.76 21.43 11.85
C ILE A 154 -20.50 22.53 10.83
N LEU A 155 -19.73 23.56 11.21
CA LEU A 155 -19.40 24.67 10.31
C LEU A 155 -18.56 24.17 9.12
N LYS A 156 -17.66 23.21 9.35
CA LYS A 156 -16.90 22.53 8.29
C LYS A 156 -17.78 21.70 7.35
N GLN A 157 -18.97 21.29 7.79
CA GLN A 157 -19.89 20.45 7.02
C GLN A 157 -20.94 21.24 6.22
N LYS A 158 -21.21 22.51 6.56
CA LYS A 158 -22.29 23.32 5.98
C LYS A 158 -21.89 24.67 5.39
N GLY A 159 -20.59 24.98 5.29
CA GLY A 159 -20.11 26.15 4.53
C GLY A 159 -20.69 27.49 5.02
N PHE A 160 -20.87 27.62 6.34
CA PHE A 160 -21.41 28.85 6.95
C PHE A 160 -20.29 29.86 7.17
N ASP A 161 -20.59 31.15 6.99
CA ASP A 161 -19.65 32.28 7.17
C ASP A 161 -19.06 32.29 8.59
N LEU A 162 -17.86 31.72 8.70
CA LEU A 162 -17.11 31.53 9.93
C LEU A 162 -16.89 32.85 10.66
N ILE A 163 -16.75 33.94 9.91
CA ILE A 163 -16.41 35.29 10.40
C ILE A 163 -17.54 35.87 11.27
N LYS A 164 -18.80 35.69 10.87
CA LYS A 164 -19.96 36.27 11.58
C LYS A 164 -20.26 35.54 12.89
N LEU A 165 -20.08 34.22 12.89
CA LEU A 165 -20.25 33.37 14.07
C LEU A 165 -19.08 33.54 15.04
N LEU A 166 -17.84 33.63 14.55
CA LEU A 166 -16.67 33.97 15.37
C LEU A 166 -16.81 35.35 16.00
N GLY A 167 -17.37 36.33 15.30
CA GLY A 167 -17.67 37.66 15.86
C GLY A 167 -18.67 37.61 17.02
N ASN A 168 -19.78 36.88 16.86
CA ASN A 168 -20.78 36.73 17.92
C ASN A 168 -20.25 35.90 19.12
N LEU A 169 -19.49 34.85 18.85
CA LEU A 169 -18.82 34.06 19.89
C LEU A 169 -17.76 34.88 20.62
N PHE A 170 -16.98 35.70 19.91
CA PHE A 170 -16.01 36.60 20.50
C PHE A 170 -16.69 37.67 21.36
N GLY A 171 -17.85 38.19 20.95
CA GLY A 171 -18.67 39.09 21.75
C GLY A 171 -19.19 38.44 23.03
N ILE A 172 -19.68 37.20 22.96
CA ILE A 172 -20.13 36.41 24.11
C ILE A 172 -18.96 36.08 25.03
N LEU A 173 -17.81 35.66 24.46
CA LEU A 173 -16.57 35.37 25.18
C LEU A 173 -16.05 36.61 25.89
N CYS A 174 -16.02 37.77 25.21
CA CYS A 174 -15.67 39.05 25.81
C CYS A 174 -16.64 39.44 26.92
N SER A 175 -17.95 39.19 26.78
CA SER A 175 -18.94 39.46 27.83
C SER A 175 -18.77 38.53 29.05
N LEU A 176 -18.43 37.26 28.81
CA LEU A 176 -18.16 36.24 29.83
C LEU A 176 -16.84 36.53 30.53
N ILE A 177 -15.79 36.90 29.80
CA ILE A 177 -14.50 37.38 30.31
C ILE A 177 -14.74 38.63 31.17
N ARG A 178 -15.53 39.60 30.71
CA ARG A 178 -15.90 40.79 31.50
C ARG A 178 -16.63 40.44 32.81
N LYS A 179 -17.47 39.40 32.80
CA LYS A 179 -18.16 38.90 34.00
C LYS A 179 -17.24 38.08 34.92
N LEU A 180 -16.27 37.36 34.34
CA LEU A 180 -15.23 36.62 35.07
C LEU A 180 -14.26 37.55 35.80
N PHE A 181 -13.90 38.69 35.19
CA PHE A 181 -13.01 39.71 35.78
C PHE A 181 -13.68 40.59 36.86
N LYS A 182 -14.96 40.41 37.17
CA LYS A 182 -15.63 41.10 38.29
C LYS A 182 -15.41 40.43 39.66
N LYS A 183 -14.73 39.29 39.72
CA LYS A 183 -14.17 38.70 40.95
C LYS A 183 -12.70 38.38 40.70
N PRO A 184 -11.81 38.41 41.71
CA PRO A 184 -10.40 38.11 41.49
C PRO A 184 -10.28 36.70 40.93
N LEU A 185 -9.95 36.58 39.64
CA LEU A 185 -9.61 35.29 39.04
C LEU A 185 -8.44 34.72 39.84
N GLN A 186 -8.58 33.47 40.29
CA GLN A 186 -7.46 32.74 40.87
C GLN A 186 -6.34 32.65 39.82
N PRO A 187 -5.13 33.17 40.09
CA PRO A 187 -4.04 33.26 39.09
C PRO A 187 -3.70 31.91 38.44
N LEU A 188 -4.01 30.79 39.10
CA LEU A 188 -3.82 29.42 38.62
C LEU A 188 -4.58 29.10 37.30
N SER A 189 -5.80 29.60 37.08
CA SER A 189 -6.55 29.26 35.85
C SER A 189 -6.01 29.97 34.62
N VAL A 190 -5.50 31.19 34.80
CA VAL A 190 -4.83 31.97 33.75
C VAL A 190 -3.51 31.29 33.38
N ILE A 191 -2.73 30.88 34.39
CA ILE A 191 -1.48 30.12 34.19
C ILE A 191 -1.77 28.81 33.44
N GLY A 192 -2.79 28.05 33.86
CA GLY A 192 -3.17 26.80 33.18
C GLY A 192 -3.55 26.99 31.72
N THR A 193 -4.26 28.08 31.39
CA THR A 193 -4.63 28.39 30.00
C THR A 193 -3.41 28.78 29.16
N ILE A 194 -2.48 29.57 29.71
CA ILE A 194 -1.22 29.93 29.04
C ILE A 194 -0.39 28.68 28.78
N LEU A 195 -0.24 27.79 29.77
CA LEU A 195 0.49 26.53 29.62
C LEU A 195 -0.13 25.62 28.54
N LEU A 196 -1.46 25.54 28.47
CA LEU A 196 -2.14 24.76 27.42
C LEU A 196 -1.90 25.34 26.02
N ILE A 197 -1.95 26.67 25.85
CA ILE A 197 -1.65 27.32 24.56
C ILE A 197 -0.20 27.06 24.15
N VAL A 198 0.76 27.19 25.08
CA VAL A 198 2.17 26.89 24.84
C VAL A 198 2.35 25.42 24.44
N TYR A 199 1.68 24.49 25.13
CA TYR A 199 1.74 23.06 24.82
C TYR A 199 1.14 22.74 23.44
N ILE A 200 -0.01 23.32 23.08
CA ILE A 200 -0.60 23.18 21.75
C ILE A 200 0.32 23.76 20.69
N GLY A 201 0.95 24.91 20.93
CA GLY A 201 1.96 25.50 20.05
C GLY A 201 3.15 24.57 19.83
N TYR A 202 3.70 24.01 20.92
CA TYR A 202 4.77 23.01 20.87
C TYR A 202 4.38 21.77 20.06
N LEU A 203 3.17 21.21 20.30
CA LEU A 203 2.66 20.07 19.54
C LEU A 203 2.49 20.40 18.06
N ASN A 204 2.00 21.58 17.71
CA ASN A 204 1.89 21.99 16.30
C ASN A 204 3.27 22.08 15.63
N ILE A 205 4.27 22.64 16.30
CA ILE A 205 5.65 22.67 15.77
C ILE A 205 6.19 21.24 15.58
N ARG A 206 5.97 20.35 16.55
CA ARG A 206 6.37 18.94 16.45
C ARG A 206 5.65 18.23 15.31
N LEU A 207 4.36 18.48 15.13
CA LEU A 207 3.58 17.95 14.00
C LEU A 207 4.11 18.47 12.67
N THR A 208 4.41 19.77 12.53
CA THR A 208 4.99 20.32 11.30
C THR A 208 6.37 19.74 11.00
N ASN A 209 7.19 19.49 12.02
CA ASN A 209 8.50 18.85 11.84
C ASN A 209 8.35 17.39 11.37
N ILE A 210 7.39 16.65 11.92
CA ILE A 210 7.05 15.29 11.46
C ILE A 210 6.54 15.36 10.02
N GLU A 211 5.58 16.23 9.72
CA GLU A 211 5.06 16.43 8.37
C GLU A 211 6.17 16.70 7.37
N LYS A 212 7.12 17.58 7.71
CA LYS A 212 8.27 17.88 6.86
C LYS A 212 9.21 16.69 6.67
N HIS A 213 9.45 15.90 7.73
CA HIS A 213 10.32 14.72 7.65
C HIS A 213 9.75 13.63 6.74
N PHE A 214 8.43 13.51 6.67
CA PHE A 214 7.73 12.55 5.80
C PHE A 214 7.39 13.13 4.40
N GLY A 215 8.08 14.20 3.96
CA GLY A 215 7.86 14.82 2.64
C GLY A 215 6.52 15.55 2.48
N GLY A 216 5.86 15.88 3.59
CA GLY A 216 4.66 16.72 3.64
C GLY A 216 3.37 15.99 4.03
N ARG A 217 2.32 16.76 4.30
CA ARG A 217 1.01 16.24 4.74
C ARG A 217 0.33 15.31 3.75
N ASN A 218 0.62 15.43 2.45
CA ASN A 218 -0.02 14.62 1.43
C ASN A 218 0.51 13.19 1.46
N LEU A 219 1.83 13.02 1.61
CA LEU A 219 2.46 11.70 1.69
C LEU A 219 2.06 10.94 2.96
N LEU A 220 1.85 11.65 4.08
CA LEU A 220 1.34 11.06 5.34
C LEU A 220 -0.09 10.49 5.25
N LYS A 221 -0.88 10.84 4.23
CA LYS A 221 -2.23 10.31 4.05
C LYS A 221 -2.26 9.01 3.24
N CYS A 222 -1.15 8.63 2.62
CA CYS A 222 -1.06 7.45 1.79
C CYS A 222 -0.98 6.18 2.64
N SER A 223 -1.61 5.11 2.16
CA SER A 223 -1.73 3.83 2.86
C SER A 223 -0.77 2.81 2.25
N LEU A 224 0.20 2.33 3.03
CA LEU A 224 1.16 1.31 2.58
C LEU A 224 0.48 -0.02 2.22
N ASP A 225 -0.67 -0.34 2.85
CA ASP A 225 -1.40 -1.60 2.63
C ASP A 225 -1.80 -1.84 1.16
N ASN A 226 -2.04 -0.77 0.39
CA ASN A 226 -2.39 -0.90 -1.02
C ASN A 226 -1.16 -0.99 -1.93
N ILE A 227 0.00 -0.49 -1.48
CA ILE A 227 1.20 -0.39 -2.29
C ILE A 227 1.69 -1.77 -2.69
N GLN A 228 1.75 -2.74 -1.76
CA GLN A 228 2.20 -4.10 -2.09
C GLN A 228 1.39 -4.69 -3.25
N LYS A 229 0.06 -4.60 -3.18
CA LYS A 229 -0.84 -5.13 -4.19
C LYS A 229 -0.71 -4.41 -5.53
N ASP A 230 -0.55 -3.08 -5.49
CA ASP A 230 -0.35 -2.28 -6.69
C ASP A 230 1.00 -2.61 -7.33
N MET A 231 2.05 -2.80 -6.54
CA MET A 231 3.37 -3.17 -7.03
C MET A 231 3.41 -4.59 -7.60
N ASP A 232 2.78 -5.57 -6.95
CA ASP A 232 2.67 -6.94 -7.47
C ASP A 232 2.01 -6.97 -8.86
N LYS A 233 1.09 -6.05 -9.15
CA LYS A 233 0.46 -5.98 -10.48
C LYS A 233 1.34 -5.26 -11.51
N ASN A 234 2.06 -4.23 -11.11
CA ASN A 234 2.66 -3.25 -12.03
C ASN A 234 4.18 -3.41 -12.20
N VAL A 235 4.83 -4.22 -11.37
CA VAL A 235 6.25 -4.59 -11.48
C VAL A 235 6.37 -5.99 -12.06
N VAL A 236 7.24 -6.13 -13.05
CA VAL A 236 7.48 -7.37 -13.80
C VAL A 236 8.87 -7.91 -13.55
N ARG A 237 9.05 -9.22 -13.73
CA ARG A 237 10.38 -9.83 -13.86
C ARG A 237 10.85 -9.72 -15.30
N ILE A 238 12.15 -9.55 -15.49
CA ILE A 238 12.77 -9.48 -16.80
C ILE A 238 13.90 -10.52 -16.86
N GLU A 239 13.76 -11.44 -17.80
CA GLU A 239 14.75 -12.46 -18.11
C GLU A 239 15.64 -11.96 -19.26
N GLY A 240 16.91 -11.72 -18.97
CA GLY A 240 17.95 -11.44 -19.96
C GLY A 240 18.71 -12.71 -20.35
N ASN A 241 19.89 -12.54 -20.94
CA ASN A 241 20.74 -13.66 -21.39
C ASN A 241 21.52 -14.27 -20.22
N LEU A 242 22.20 -13.42 -19.45
CA LEU A 242 23.05 -13.81 -18.31
C LEU A 242 22.61 -13.15 -16.99
N SER A 243 21.46 -12.48 -17.00
CA SER A 243 20.98 -11.72 -15.85
C SER A 243 19.47 -11.70 -15.79
N GLU A 244 18.98 -11.73 -14.56
CA GLU A 244 17.58 -11.46 -14.26
C GLU A 244 17.43 -10.13 -13.54
N GLY A 245 16.32 -9.45 -13.80
CA GLY A 245 16.01 -8.16 -13.24
C GLY A 245 14.52 -7.91 -13.09
N SER A 246 14.20 -6.66 -12.84
CA SER A 246 12.86 -6.15 -12.66
C SER A 246 12.59 -5.01 -13.64
N GLY A 247 11.32 -4.74 -13.90
CA GLY A 247 10.91 -3.56 -14.64
C GLY A 247 9.53 -3.08 -14.20
N PHE A 248 9.14 -1.90 -14.65
CA PHE A 248 7.82 -1.33 -14.35
C PHE A 248 7.25 -0.57 -15.54
N ALA A 249 5.92 -0.53 -15.61
CA ALA A 249 5.22 0.17 -16.68
C ALA A 249 5.35 1.70 -16.55
N ILE A 250 5.79 2.35 -17.63
CA ILE A 250 5.89 3.82 -17.74
C ILE A 250 4.74 4.41 -18.57
N ASN A 251 4.09 3.59 -19.40
CA ASN A 251 2.80 3.83 -20.03
C ASN A 251 2.12 2.49 -20.32
N GLU A 252 1.01 2.52 -21.04
CA GLU A 252 0.17 1.32 -21.33
C GLU A 252 0.90 0.22 -22.12
N ASN A 253 1.99 0.55 -22.81
CA ASN A 253 2.69 -0.36 -23.72
C ASN A 253 4.21 -0.43 -23.49
N GLN A 254 4.76 0.33 -22.54
CA GLN A 254 6.20 0.44 -22.33
C GLN A 254 6.58 0.13 -20.90
N ILE A 255 7.63 -0.66 -20.77
CA ILE A 255 8.25 -1.06 -19.51
C ILE A 255 9.67 -0.52 -19.49
N PHE A 256 10.03 0.15 -18.40
CA PHE A 256 11.40 0.57 -18.12
C PHE A 256 12.17 -0.57 -17.44
N THR A 257 13.45 -0.69 -17.79
CA THR A 257 14.46 -1.54 -17.14
C THR A 257 15.81 -0.83 -17.09
N ASN A 258 16.76 -1.44 -16.40
CA ASN A 258 18.17 -1.18 -16.69
C ASN A 258 18.66 -1.86 -17.97
N PHE A 259 19.66 -1.27 -18.62
CA PHE A 259 20.24 -1.83 -19.83
C PHE A 259 20.99 -3.13 -19.53
N HIS A 260 21.76 -3.18 -18.43
CA HIS A 260 22.54 -4.37 -18.09
C HIS A 260 21.67 -5.62 -17.88
N VAL A 261 20.40 -5.45 -17.47
CA VAL A 261 19.45 -6.56 -17.30
C VAL A 261 19.16 -7.28 -18.62
N ILE A 262 19.22 -6.56 -19.75
CA ILE A 262 18.92 -7.10 -21.08
C ILE A 262 20.17 -7.17 -21.97
N GLU A 263 21.35 -6.88 -21.42
CA GLU A 263 22.58 -6.83 -22.21
C GLU A 263 22.91 -8.19 -22.80
N GLY A 264 23.29 -8.21 -24.08
CA GLY A 264 23.58 -9.45 -24.81
C GLY A 264 22.36 -10.31 -25.12
N GLU A 265 21.15 -9.93 -24.69
CA GLU A 265 19.91 -10.62 -25.03
C GLU A 265 19.23 -9.94 -26.21
N THR A 266 18.89 -10.73 -27.23
CA THR A 266 18.19 -10.25 -28.43
C THR A 266 16.69 -10.12 -28.22
N SER A 267 16.14 -10.90 -27.29
CA SER A 267 14.71 -10.98 -27.01
C SER A 267 14.47 -11.30 -25.53
N PRO A 268 14.61 -10.31 -24.64
CA PRO A 268 14.39 -10.52 -23.21
C PRO A 268 12.92 -10.88 -22.95
N LYS A 269 12.68 -11.72 -21.94
CA LYS A 269 11.31 -12.16 -21.58
C LYS A 269 10.78 -11.32 -20.43
N ILE A 270 9.51 -10.97 -20.51
CA ILE A 270 8.82 -10.20 -19.48
C ILE A 270 7.84 -11.13 -18.79
N ILE A 271 8.10 -11.48 -17.54
CA ILE A 271 7.25 -12.40 -16.78
C ILE A 271 6.38 -11.55 -15.84
N PHE A 272 5.07 -11.59 -16.10
CA PHE A 272 4.07 -10.89 -15.32
C PHE A 272 3.74 -11.65 -14.03
N SER A 273 3.15 -10.98 -13.04
CA SER A 273 2.80 -11.60 -11.75
C SER A 273 1.75 -12.71 -11.85
N ASN A 274 0.98 -12.75 -12.93
CA ASN A 274 0.07 -13.86 -13.24
C ASN A 274 0.77 -15.05 -13.93
N GLY A 275 2.08 -14.98 -14.16
CA GLY A 275 2.89 -16.01 -14.83
C GLY A 275 2.90 -15.90 -16.36
N ASN A 276 2.15 -14.97 -16.96
CA ASN A 276 2.19 -14.78 -18.41
C ASN A 276 3.57 -14.27 -18.84
N ILE A 277 4.01 -14.71 -20.02
CA ILE A 277 5.28 -14.29 -20.63
C ILE A 277 4.96 -13.34 -21.80
N GLY A 278 5.48 -12.12 -21.73
CA GLY A 278 5.49 -11.16 -22.83
C GLY A 278 6.83 -11.12 -23.55
N THR A 279 6.79 -10.89 -24.87
CA THR A 279 7.98 -10.64 -25.69
C THR A 279 7.90 -9.21 -26.24
N PRO A 280 8.92 -8.37 -26.06
CA PRO A 280 8.91 -7.01 -26.57
C PRO A 280 8.95 -7.00 -28.10
N THR A 281 8.13 -6.15 -28.72
CA THR A 281 8.13 -5.93 -30.17
C THR A 281 9.12 -4.86 -30.60
N LYS A 282 9.55 -4.01 -29.67
CA LYS A 282 10.59 -3.01 -29.87
C LYS A 282 11.37 -2.82 -28.59
N ILE A 283 12.68 -2.71 -28.73
CA ILE A 283 13.61 -2.45 -27.63
C ILE A 283 14.42 -1.24 -28.02
N VAL A 284 14.53 -0.28 -27.11
CA VAL A 284 15.47 0.84 -27.22
C VAL A 284 16.23 0.96 -25.91
N GLY A 285 17.49 1.34 -25.96
CA GLY A 285 18.32 1.48 -24.77
C GLY A 285 19.53 2.37 -25.01
N ASN A 286 20.26 2.59 -23.93
CA ASN A 286 21.53 3.28 -23.93
C ASN A 286 22.42 2.63 -22.85
N LYS A 287 23.53 2.02 -23.29
CA LYS A 287 24.44 1.29 -22.40
C LYS A 287 25.11 2.20 -21.36
N GLU A 288 25.50 3.41 -21.73
CA GLU A 288 26.22 4.35 -20.84
C GLU A 288 25.33 4.87 -19.71
N LYS A 289 24.03 5.03 -20.00
CA LYS A 289 23.02 5.49 -19.03
C LYS A 289 22.39 4.36 -18.22
N ASP A 290 22.67 3.11 -18.56
CA ASP A 290 22.07 1.91 -17.98
C ASP A 290 20.53 1.93 -18.00
N MET A 291 19.95 2.32 -19.15
CA MET A 291 18.50 2.40 -19.32
C MET A 291 18.03 1.64 -20.56
N ALA A 292 16.87 0.99 -20.43
CA ALA A 292 16.18 0.36 -21.54
C ALA A 292 14.66 0.53 -21.44
N ILE A 293 14.00 0.61 -22.59
CA ILE A 293 12.55 0.55 -22.71
C ILE A 293 12.17 -0.65 -23.58
N LEU A 294 11.34 -1.51 -23.01
CA LEU A 294 10.72 -2.65 -23.67
C LEU A 294 9.30 -2.26 -24.06
N THR A 295 9.00 -2.28 -25.35
CA THR A 295 7.65 -1.99 -25.86
C THR A 295 6.91 -3.28 -26.18
N LEU A 296 5.71 -3.42 -25.65
CA LEU A 296 4.79 -4.54 -25.86
C LEU A 296 3.58 -4.09 -26.67
N LEU A 297 3.01 -5.02 -27.44
CA LEU A 297 1.71 -4.81 -28.09
C LEU A 297 0.61 -5.50 -27.27
N ASN A 298 -0.54 -4.84 -27.13
CA ASN A 298 -1.77 -5.41 -26.58
C ASN A 298 -1.71 -5.91 -25.11
N HIS A 299 -0.78 -5.41 -24.30
CA HIS A 299 -0.69 -5.78 -22.88
C HIS A 299 -1.48 -4.86 -21.92
N ASN A 300 -1.90 -3.67 -22.37
CA ASN A 300 -2.68 -2.67 -21.61
C ASN A 300 -2.22 -2.53 -20.14
N LEU A 301 -0.94 -2.19 -19.99
CA LEU A 301 -0.26 -2.06 -18.71
C LEU A 301 -0.86 -0.91 -17.90
N THR A 302 -0.81 -1.01 -16.57
CA THR A 302 -1.17 0.11 -15.69
C THR A 302 0.12 0.84 -15.29
N PRO A 303 0.38 2.05 -15.80
CA PRO A 303 1.62 2.76 -15.49
C PRO A 303 1.66 3.21 -14.03
N LEU A 304 2.85 3.20 -13.44
CA LEU A 304 3.06 3.77 -12.13
C LEU A 304 3.10 5.30 -12.20
N PRO A 305 2.49 6.02 -11.24
CA PRO A 305 2.54 7.48 -11.23
C PRO A 305 3.97 7.95 -10.97
N PHE A 306 4.47 8.92 -11.74
CA PHE A 306 5.78 9.51 -11.49
C PHE A 306 5.67 10.67 -10.51
N PHE A 307 6.62 10.76 -9.59
CA PHE A 307 6.72 11.87 -8.66
C PHE A 307 7.34 13.09 -9.37
N GLY A 308 6.79 14.27 -9.11
CA GLY A 308 7.40 15.52 -9.59
C GLY A 308 7.23 15.83 -11.07
N TYR A 309 6.26 15.22 -11.78
CA TYR A 309 5.98 15.57 -13.18
C TYR A 309 5.52 17.03 -13.32
N LEU A 310 6.49 17.93 -13.57
CA LEU A 310 6.30 19.36 -13.77
C LEU A 310 7.07 19.85 -15.02
N GLY A 311 6.86 19.19 -16.16
CA GLY A 311 7.32 19.72 -17.46
C GLY A 311 8.80 19.55 -17.78
N THR A 312 9.28 20.33 -18.75
CA THR A 312 10.52 20.12 -19.53
C THR A 312 11.81 20.63 -18.89
N ALA A 313 11.81 20.93 -17.60
CA ALA A 313 12.99 21.45 -16.90
C ALA A 313 13.52 20.44 -15.88
N LYS A 314 14.85 20.33 -15.79
CA LYS A 314 15.62 19.62 -14.75
C LYS A 314 15.35 20.24 -13.36
N GLU A 315 14.11 20.26 -12.89
CA GLU A 315 13.81 20.66 -11.51
C GLU A 315 14.26 19.51 -10.59
N PRO A 316 15.11 19.79 -9.58
CA PRO A 316 15.56 18.77 -8.65
C PRO A 316 14.35 18.19 -7.90
N LEU A 317 14.44 16.91 -7.57
CA LEU A 317 13.45 16.28 -6.70
C LEU A 317 13.44 17.04 -5.37
N ASN A 318 12.32 17.66 -5.02
CA ASN A 318 12.14 18.39 -3.75
C ASN A 318 11.97 17.43 -2.57
N MET A 319 12.91 16.50 -2.43
CA MET A 319 12.95 15.46 -1.40
C MET A 319 13.64 15.97 -0.14
N VAL A 320 13.16 15.54 1.02
CA VAL A 320 13.74 15.92 2.30
C VAL A 320 14.60 14.78 2.85
N PHE A 321 15.77 15.12 3.42
CA PHE A 321 16.60 14.12 4.10
C PHE A 321 15.80 13.33 5.14
N GLY A 322 15.88 12.01 5.08
CA GLY A 322 15.15 11.09 5.95
C GLY A 322 13.77 10.68 5.42
N GLU A 323 13.28 11.25 4.32
CA GLU A 323 11.98 10.89 3.74
C GLU A 323 11.94 9.40 3.37
N PRO A 324 10.89 8.65 3.75
CA PRO A 324 10.83 7.21 3.54
C PRO A 324 10.63 6.84 2.07
N LEU A 325 11.49 5.94 1.60
CA LEU A 325 11.53 5.40 0.25
C LEU A 325 11.44 3.89 0.27
N TYR A 326 10.97 3.30 -0.83
CA TYR A 326 10.82 1.86 -0.96
C TYR A 326 11.37 1.39 -2.30
N ALA A 327 12.39 0.54 -2.27
CA ALA A 327 12.93 -0.13 -3.44
C ALA A 327 12.09 -1.38 -3.71
N VAL A 328 11.54 -1.48 -4.92
CA VAL A 328 10.61 -2.54 -5.30
C VAL A 328 11.19 -3.36 -6.44
N GLY A 329 11.14 -4.68 -6.34
CA GLY A 329 11.59 -5.57 -7.41
C GLY A 329 11.52 -7.05 -7.01
N TYR A 330 11.85 -7.94 -7.93
CA TYR A 330 11.92 -9.38 -7.69
C TYR A 330 13.31 -9.77 -7.20
N ALA A 331 13.46 -9.89 -5.88
CA ALA A 331 14.70 -10.31 -5.25
C ALA A 331 15.12 -11.72 -5.72
N MET A 332 16.38 -11.85 -6.13
CA MET A 332 16.98 -13.08 -6.66
C MET A 332 16.26 -13.68 -7.87
N GLY A 333 15.43 -12.91 -8.59
CA GLY A 333 14.83 -13.36 -9.86
C GLY A 333 14.02 -14.65 -9.72
N SER A 334 14.45 -15.70 -10.42
CA SER A 334 13.87 -17.04 -10.47
C SER A 334 14.45 -18.01 -9.45
N ASP A 335 15.62 -17.70 -8.86
CA ASP A 335 16.22 -18.47 -7.76
C ASP A 335 15.36 -18.40 -6.50
N LEU A 336 14.55 -17.35 -6.35
CA LEU A 336 13.62 -17.17 -5.23
C LEU A 336 12.18 -17.00 -5.71
N LYS A 337 11.36 -18.03 -5.45
CA LYS A 337 9.92 -17.97 -5.69
C LYS A 337 9.24 -16.92 -4.81
N GLY A 338 8.36 -16.11 -5.39
CA GLY A 338 7.58 -15.14 -4.62
C GLY A 338 6.92 -14.04 -5.45
N GLY A 339 6.23 -13.14 -4.76
CA GLY A 339 5.78 -11.86 -5.31
C GLY A 339 6.90 -10.82 -5.31
N VAL A 340 6.53 -9.55 -5.50
CA VAL A 340 7.50 -8.46 -5.47
C VAL A 340 8.02 -8.24 -4.06
N THR A 341 9.31 -7.97 -3.93
CA THR A 341 9.98 -7.58 -2.68
C THR A 341 9.97 -6.07 -2.56
N ILE A 342 9.71 -5.57 -1.34
CA ILE A 342 9.73 -4.14 -1.01
C ILE A 342 10.72 -3.91 0.13
N ASN A 343 11.82 -3.23 -0.16
CA ASN A 343 12.83 -2.87 0.84
C ASN A 343 12.70 -1.39 1.20
N SER A 344 12.46 -1.11 2.48
CA SER A 344 12.36 0.26 2.99
C SER A 344 13.74 0.90 3.19
N GLY A 345 13.84 2.19 2.92
CA GLY A 345 14.98 3.02 3.25
C GLY A 345 14.55 4.48 3.44
N SER A 346 15.54 5.35 3.65
CA SER A 346 15.34 6.79 3.74
C SER A 346 16.14 7.52 2.67
N TYR A 347 15.63 8.64 2.16
CA TYR A 347 16.36 9.52 1.27
C TYR A 347 17.57 10.14 1.97
N ASN A 348 18.77 9.97 1.42
CA ASN A 348 20.02 10.47 1.97
C ASN A 348 20.63 11.61 1.15
N GLY A 349 20.20 11.80 -0.10
CA GLY A 349 20.67 12.84 -1.00
C GLY A 349 20.81 12.36 -2.44
N GLU A 350 21.28 13.25 -3.31
CA GLU A 350 21.57 12.97 -4.72
C GLU A 350 23.08 12.95 -5.00
N ARG A 351 23.47 12.19 -6.02
CA ARG A 351 24.84 12.08 -6.52
C ARG A 351 24.82 12.18 -8.03
N TYR A 352 25.50 13.19 -8.56
CA TYR A 352 25.63 13.37 -10.01
C TYR A 352 26.89 12.66 -10.53
N GLN A 353 26.72 11.85 -11.57
CA GLN A 353 27.82 11.22 -12.29
C GLN A 353 28.02 11.92 -13.64
N LYS A 354 29.12 12.68 -13.73
CA LYS A 354 29.46 13.45 -14.94
C LYS A 354 29.67 12.58 -16.18
N ALA A 355 30.13 11.34 -16.01
CA ALA A 355 30.48 10.46 -17.13
C ALA A 355 29.30 10.11 -18.03
N ASN A 356 28.09 10.02 -17.48
CA ASN A 356 26.88 9.65 -18.21
C ASN A 356 25.74 10.69 -18.09
N ASP A 357 25.99 11.85 -17.48
CA ASP A 357 25.01 12.91 -17.18
C ASP A 357 23.78 12.40 -16.41
N ILE A 358 23.98 11.47 -15.46
CA ILE A 358 22.91 10.88 -14.64
C ILE A 358 23.04 11.35 -13.19
N ASN A 359 21.93 11.76 -12.56
CA ASN A 359 21.87 11.78 -11.10
C ASN A 359 21.29 10.48 -10.55
N TYR A 360 21.85 10.12 -9.40
CA TYR A 360 21.42 8.99 -8.61
C TYR A 360 20.88 9.49 -7.28
N ILE A 361 19.79 8.87 -6.84
CA ILE A 361 19.30 8.97 -5.48
C ILE A 361 20.10 8.01 -4.62
N GLN A 362 20.61 8.51 -3.50
CA GLN A 362 21.21 7.70 -2.45
C GLN A 362 20.15 7.44 -1.37
N THR A 363 19.95 6.17 -1.03
CA THR A 363 19.07 5.77 0.06
C THR A 363 19.68 4.62 0.86
N GLY A 364 19.21 4.45 2.10
CA GLY A 364 19.52 3.28 2.93
C GLY A 364 18.76 2.00 2.55
N ALA A 365 17.92 2.03 1.51
CA ALA A 365 17.20 0.83 1.06
C ALA A 365 18.19 -0.19 0.47
N SER A 366 18.19 -1.41 1.00
CA SER A 366 19.05 -2.48 0.49
C SER A 366 18.58 -2.97 -0.88
N LEU A 367 19.54 -3.23 -1.77
CA LEU A 367 19.31 -3.90 -3.05
C LEU A 367 19.99 -5.25 -3.05
N VAL A 368 19.32 -6.23 -3.65
CA VAL A 368 19.86 -7.56 -3.97
C VAL A 368 19.70 -7.81 -5.48
N GLY A 369 20.41 -8.80 -6.02
CA GLY A 369 20.27 -9.22 -7.41
C GLY A 369 18.79 -9.47 -7.79
N GLY A 370 18.43 -9.26 -9.06
CA GLY A 370 17.04 -9.34 -9.53
C GLY A 370 16.19 -8.07 -9.31
N MET A 371 16.56 -7.18 -8.38
CA MET A 371 15.81 -5.93 -8.16
C MET A 371 16.18 -4.79 -9.13
N SER A 372 17.30 -4.89 -9.84
CA SER A 372 17.76 -3.91 -10.85
C SER A 372 16.68 -3.66 -11.90
N GLY A 373 16.46 -2.40 -12.26
CA GLY A 373 15.43 -1.95 -13.19
C GLY A 373 14.03 -1.77 -12.58
N GLY A 374 13.80 -2.31 -11.37
CA GLY A 374 12.57 -2.09 -10.61
C GLY A 374 12.43 -0.64 -10.09
N PRO A 375 11.23 -0.21 -9.69
CA PRO A 375 11.02 1.18 -9.29
C PRO A 375 11.47 1.44 -7.85
N LEU A 376 12.02 2.63 -7.62
CA LEU A 376 12.11 3.26 -6.31
C LEU A 376 10.90 4.17 -6.14
N ILE A 377 10.11 3.96 -5.10
CA ILE A 377 8.86 4.70 -4.86
C ILE A 377 8.85 5.44 -3.53
N ASN A 378 8.04 6.50 -3.45
CA ASN A 378 7.70 7.15 -2.18
C ASN A 378 6.54 6.44 -1.46
N SER A 379 6.13 6.98 -0.30
CA SER A 379 5.02 6.43 0.51
C SER A 379 3.64 6.45 -0.14
N CYS A 380 3.50 7.02 -1.34
CA CYS A 380 2.27 7.01 -2.13
C CYS A 380 2.35 6.10 -3.37
N GLY A 381 3.41 5.30 -3.52
CA GLY A 381 3.60 4.46 -4.70
C GLY A 381 4.01 5.25 -5.95
N GLN A 382 4.46 6.50 -5.79
CA GLN A 382 4.93 7.30 -6.92
C GLN A 382 6.42 7.02 -7.16
N VAL A 383 6.76 6.75 -8.42
CA VAL A 383 8.14 6.48 -8.84
C VAL A 383 8.97 7.75 -8.73
N ILE A 384 10.05 7.65 -7.96
CA ILE A 384 11.06 8.69 -7.79
C ILE A 384 12.39 8.32 -8.47
N GLY A 385 12.56 7.05 -8.86
CA GLY A 385 13.73 6.58 -9.59
C GLY A 385 13.63 5.10 -9.93
N ALA A 386 14.72 4.53 -10.44
CA ALA A 386 14.85 3.10 -10.72
C ALA A 386 16.05 2.50 -10.01
N ASN A 387 15.88 1.31 -9.43
CA ASN A 387 16.90 0.55 -8.75
C ASN A 387 18.04 0.23 -9.72
N THR A 388 19.29 0.48 -9.34
CA THR A 388 20.46 0.00 -10.07
C THR A 388 21.54 -0.43 -9.07
N TYR A 389 22.30 -1.47 -9.40
CA TYR A 389 23.34 -1.93 -8.48
C TYR A 389 24.52 -0.95 -8.54
N GLY A 390 24.73 -0.21 -7.45
CA GLY A 390 25.57 0.96 -7.47
C GLY A 390 27.07 0.69 -7.33
N VAL A 391 27.80 1.63 -7.91
CA VAL A 391 29.24 1.86 -7.85
C VAL A 391 29.81 1.52 -6.47
N ALA A 392 30.75 0.56 -6.40
CA ALA A 392 31.52 0.21 -5.21
C ALA A 392 30.71 -0.26 -3.97
N GLY A 393 29.55 -0.91 -4.16
CA GLY A 393 28.78 -1.53 -3.08
C GLY A 393 27.78 -0.60 -2.39
N LEU A 394 27.50 0.57 -2.97
CA LEU A 394 26.42 1.46 -2.54
C LEU A 394 25.15 1.14 -3.32
N SER A 395 23.99 1.07 -2.65
CA SER A 395 22.70 1.04 -3.35
C SER A 395 22.42 2.42 -3.95
N MET A 396 22.39 2.48 -5.28
CA MET A 396 22.18 3.71 -6.05
C MET A 396 20.92 3.54 -6.91
N PHE A 397 20.27 4.65 -7.23
CA PHE A 397 18.98 4.59 -7.92
C PHE A 397 18.95 5.70 -8.94
N ILE A 398 18.77 5.38 -10.22
CA ILE A 398 18.70 6.38 -11.28
C ILE A 398 17.50 7.29 -10.98
N ASP A 399 17.71 8.59 -10.87
CA ASP A 399 16.64 9.52 -10.53
C ASP A 399 15.60 9.61 -11.67
N ILE A 400 14.33 9.87 -11.33
CA ILE A 400 13.24 9.91 -12.32
C ILE A 400 13.39 11.03 -13.35
N SER A 401 14.01 12.16 -13.00
CA SER A 401 14.26 13.25 -13.94
C SER A 401 15.32 12.86 -14.99
N SER A 402 16.37 12.14 -14.58
CA SER A 402 17.38 11.58 -15.48
C SER A 402 16.76 10.56 -16.43
N ILE A 403 15.85 9.71 -15.93
CA ILE A 403 15.07 8.81 -16.78
C ILE A 403 14.29 9.62 -17.81
N GLN A 404 13.43 10.54 -17.38
CA GLN A 404 12.56 11.33 -18.26
C GLN A 404 13.35 12.10 -19.33
N ASN A 405 14.45 12.74 -18.95
CA ASN A 405 15.30 13.50 -19.88
C ASN A 405 16.00 12.60 -20.90
N SER A 406 16.30 11.35 -20.53
CA SER A 406 17.06 10.42 -21.37
C SER A 406 16.19 9.55 -22.27
N ILE A 407 14.87 9.47 -22.06
CA ILE A 407 13.96 8.64 -22.88
C ILE A 407 14.11 8.96 -24.38
N GLY A 408 14.24 10.24 -24.74
CA GLY A 408 14.40 10.68 -26.13
C GLY A 408 15.72 10.30 -26.79
N GLU A 409 16.72 9.91 -26.00
CA GLU A 409 18.06 9.52 -26.48
C GLU A 409 18.22 8.00 -26.64
N LEU A 410 17.24 7.21 -26.19
CA LEU A 410 17.29 5.75 -26.29
C LEU A 410 17.11 5.31 -27.76
N SER A 411 17.93 4.37 -28.20
CA SER A 411 17.90 3.86 -29.58
C SER A 411 18.13 2.35 -29.62
N ASP A 412 17.99 1.74 -30.80
CA ASP A 412 18.28 0.31 -31.01
C ASP A 412 19.77 0.04 -31.31
N LYS A 413 20.64 1.06 -31.26
CA LYS A 413 22.05 0.96 -31.64
C LYS A 413 22.82 -0.04 -30.79
N ASP A 414 22.59 -0.02 -29.48
CA ASP A 414 23.29 -0.88 -28.52
C ASP A 414 22.58 -2.22 -28.31
N ILE A 415 21.41 -2.42 -28.94
CA ILE A 415 20.60 -3.62 -28.77
C ILE A 415 21.16 -4.75 -29.63
N SER A 416 21.32 -5.93 -29.02
CA SER A 416 21.78 -7.13 -29.70
C SER A 416 20.82 -7.52 -30.83
N LYS A 417 21.36 -7.80 -32.01
CA LYS A 417 20.58 -8.20 -33.19
C LYS A 417 20.85 -9.67 -33.50
N ILE A 418 19.79 -10.40 -33.83
CA ILE A 418 19.88 -11.79 -34.29
C ILE A 418 20.66 -11.83 -35.60
N LYS A 419 21.76 -12.59 -35.61
CA LYS A 419 22.56 -12.88 -36.80
C LYS A 419 22.60 -14.38 -36.98
N VAL A 420 22.05 -14.86 -38.08
CA VAL A 420 22.00 -16.30 -38.40
C VAL A 420 22.40 -16.49 -39.86
N ASP A 421 23.10 -17.58 -40.12
CA ASP A 421 23.42 -18.04 -41.48
C ASP A 421 22.41 -19.11 -41.87
N THR A 422 21.72 -18.94 -43.00
CA THR A 422 20.74 -19.91 -43.51
C THR A 422 21.18 -20.51 -44.85
N SER A 423 22.47 -20.41 -45.20
CA SER A 423 23.01 -20.86 -46.48
C SER A 423 23.34 -22.36 -46.55
N ASN A 424 23.38 -23.04 -45.41
CA ASN A 424 23.77 -24.44 -45.30
C ASN A 424 22.95 -25.18 -44.22
N PRO A 425 22.95 -26.53 -44.22
CA PRO A 425 22.16 -27.34 -43.28
C PRO A 425 22.40 -27.03 -41.80
N LEU A 426 23.67 -26.85 -41.41
CA LEU A 426 24.03 -26.49 -40.02
C LEU A 426 23.47 -25.11 -39.66
N GLY A 427 23.60 -24.15 -40.57
CA GLY A 427 23.07 -22.81 -40.46
C GLY A 427 21.55 -22.79 -40.23
N ILE A 428 20.78 -23.62 -40.95
CA ILE A 428 19.32 -23.73 -40.76
C ILE A 428 18.96 -24.19 -39.36
N VAL A 429 19.65 -25.19 -38.83
CA VAL A 429 19.42 -25.69 -37.46
C VAL A 429 19.78 -24.64 -36.43
N ASN A 430 20.92 -23.96 -36.59
CA ASN A 430 21.32 -22.85 -35.74
C ASN A 430 20.29 -21.72 -35.79
N ALA A 431 19.82 -21.34 -36.98
CA ALA A 431 18.82 -20.30 -37.17
C ALA A 431 17.50 -20.65 -36.49
N PHE A 432 17.05 -21.89 -36.63
CA PHE A 432 15.82 -22.38 -36.01
C PHE A 432 15.85 -22.22 -34.49
N TYR A 433 16.86 -22.78 -33.82
CA TYR A 433 16.94 -22.67 -32.36
C TYR A 433 17.23 -21.25 -31.88
N THR A 434 17.97 -20.46 -32.66
CA THR A 434 18.13 -19.02 -32.37
C THR A 434 16.79 -18.29 -32.40
N TYR A 435 15.93 -18.57 -33.39
CA TYR A 435 14.60 -17.97 -33.46
C TYR A 435 13.66 -18.48 -32.35
N ILE A 436 13.74 -19.76 -31.98
CA ILE A 436 13.01 -20.29 -30.82
C ILE A 436 13.42 -19.57 -29.53
N GLY A 437 14.73 -19.49 -29.25
CA GLY A 437 15.26 -18.78 -28.07
C GLY A 437 14.87 -17.29 -28.08
N ALA A 438 14.92 -16.66 -29.25
CA ALA A 438 14.47 -15.30 -29.43
C ALA A 438 12.93 -15.13 -29.43
N ARG A 439 12.14 -16.21 -29.30
CA ARG A 439 10.68 -16.23 -29.46
C ARG A 439 10.18 -15.58 -30.77
N ASP A 440 11.02 -15.52 -31.81
CA ASP A 440 10.58 -15.21 -33.18
C ASP A 440 10.04 -16.49 -33.82
N LEU A 441 8.98 -17.03 -33.19
CA LEU A 441 8.41 -18.34 -33.49
C LEU A 441 7.93 -18.41 -34.94
N LYS A 442 7.53 -17.28 -35.53
CA LYS A 442 7.08 -17.25 -36.92
C LYS A 442 8.22 -17.56 -37.88
N LYS A 443 9.40 -16.94 -37.70
CA LYS A 443 10.58 -17.28 -38.51
C LYS A 443 11.06 -18.70 -38.26
N ALA A 444 11.01 -19.18 -37.03
CA ALA A 444 11.33 -20.58 -36.72
C ALA A 444 10.40 -21.55 -37.47
N TYR A 445 9.08 -21.31 -37.40
CA TYR A 445 8.05 -22.09 -38.10
C TYR A 445 8.28 -22.12 -39.60
N ASP A 446 8.62 -20.97 -40.20
CA ASP A 446 8.84 -20.86 -41.64
C ASP A 446 10.06 -21.67 -42.13
N LEU A 447 10.98 -22.09 -41.24
CA LEU A 447 12.09 -23.00 -41.57
C LEU A 447 11.69 -24.48 -41.63
N ILE A 448 10.51 -24.83 -41.14
CA ILE A 448 10.03 -26.22 -41.10
C ILE A 448 9.44 -26.62 -42.46
N ASP A 449 9.74 -27.84 -42.91
CA ASP A 449 9.11 -28.39 -44.11
C ASP A 449 7.59 -28.54 -43.92
N SER A 450 6.82 -28.11 -44.92
CA SER A 450 5.36 -28.14 -44.85
C SER A 450 4.76 -29.55 -44.64
N LYS A 451 5.41 -30.60 -45.13
CA LYS A 451 4.95 -31.99 -44.92
C LYS A 451 5.21 -32.44 -43.48
N ARG A 452 6.26 -31.93 -42.85
CA ARG A 452 6.59 -32.22 -41.44
C ARG A 452 5.60 -31.60 -40.46
N LEU A 453 5.02 -30.46 -40.84
CA LEU A 453 3.97 -29.80 -40.07
C LEU A 453 2.63 -30.56 -40.11
N ASP A 454 2.44 -31.47 -41.07
CA ASP A 454 1.22 -32.29 -41.21
C ASP A 454 -0.09 -31.47 -41.16
N GLY A 455 -0.06 -30.27 -41.75
CA GLY A 455 -1.20 -29.35 -41.78
C GLY A 455 -1.44 -28.53 -40.50
N GLN A 456 -0.62 -28.70 -39.45
CA GLN A 456 -0.68 -27.90 -38.22
C GLN A 456 -0.50 -26.40 -38.54
N THR A 457 -1.30 -25.53 -37.93
CA THR A 457 -1.13 -24.07 -38.11
C THR A 457 -0.01 -23.51 -37.24
N PHE A 458 0.41 -22.27 -37.52
CA PHE A 458 1.38 -21.56 -36.68
C PHE A 458 0.88 -21.42 -35.24
N GLU A 459 -0.40 -21.11 -35.05
CA GLU A 459 -1.01 -20.92 -33.74
C GLU A 459 -0.98 -22.21 -32.93
N GLU A 460 -1.30 -23.36 -33.55
CA GLU A 460 -1.26 -24.67 -32.91
C GLU A 460 0.18 -25.10 -32.57
N TRP A 461 1.12 -24.89 -33.49
CA TRP A 461 2.52 -25.25 -33.30
C TRP A 461 3.19 -24.40 -32.21
N SER A 462 2.92 -23.09 -32.20
CA SER A 462 3.52 -22.16 -31.25
C SER A 462 3.09 -22.38 -29.79
N GLN A 463 1.94 -23.04 -29.55
CA GLN A 463 1.52 -23.41 -28.19
C GLN A 463 2.52 -24.33 -27.50
N GLY A 464 3.28 -25.14 -28.26
CA GLY A 464 4.33 -26.01 -27.70
C GLY A 464 5.43 -25.25 -26.97
N TYR A 465 5.58 -23.95 -27.22
CA TYR A 465 6.59 -23.07 -26.64
C TYR A 465 5.98 -22.01 -25.70
N ALA A 466 4.72 -22.18 -25.29
CA ALA A 466 4.02 -21.18 -24.48
C ALA A 466 4.75 -20.85 -23.16
N THR A 467 5.29 -21.87 -22.50
CA THR A 467 6.02 -21.74 -21.22
C THR A 467 7.54 -21.61 -21.38
N THR A 468 8.05 -21.78 -22.60
CA THR A 468 9.50 -21.78 -22.85
C THR A 468 10.05 -20.35 -22.83
N LEU A 469 10.99 -20.12 -21.92
CA LEU A 469 11.73 -18.88 -21.80
C LEU A 469 12.87 -18.84 -22.80
N GLN A 470 13.68 -19.90 -22.84
CA GLN A 470 14.86 -19.98 -23.69
C GLN A 470 15.07 -21.42 -24.16
N VAL A 471 15.61 -21.55 -25.37
CA VAL A 471 16.21 -22.80 -25.84
C VAL A 471 17.63 -22.48 -26.27
N MET A 472 18.59 -23.11 -25.63
CA MET A 472 20.00 -23.00 -25.95
C MET A 472 20.48 -24.23 -26.72
N LEU A 473 21.15 -23.98 -27.83
CA LEU A 473 21.82 -25.01 -28.62
C LEU A 473 23.21 -25.22 -28.04
N LEU A 474 23.39 -26.29 -27.26
CA LEU A 474 24.65 -26.62 -26.59
C LEU A 474 25.71 -27.08 -27.60
N SER A 475 25.29 -27.85 -28.60
CA SER A 475 26.15 -28.26 -29.72
C SER A 475 25.32 -28.56 -30.96
N ALA A 476 25.86 -28.26 -32.14
CA ALA A 476 25.31 -28.72 -33.41
C ALA A 476 26.44 -29.10 -34.36
N ASN A 477 26.45 -30.35 -34.81
CA ASN A 477 27.51 -30.91 -35.64
C ASN A 477 26.93 -31.62 -36.86
N VAL A 478 27.57 -31.45 -38.01
CA VAL A 478 27.24 -32.21 -39.22
C VAL A 478 27.61 -33.68 -38.99
N ASP A 479 26.73 -34.59 -39.37
CA ASP A 479 26.98 -36.03 -39.29
C ASP A 479 28.12 -36.42 -40.26
N SER A 480 29.01 -37.32 -39.81
CA SER A 480 30.21 -37.69 -40.55
C SER A 480 29.93 -38.42 -41.87
N ILE A 481 28.73 -38.99 -42.03
CA ILE A 481 28.32 -39.75 -43.21
C ILE A 481 27.32 -38.95 -44.04
N ASN A 482 26.37 -38.26 -43.39
CA ASN A 482 25.31 -37.54 -44.07
C ASN A 482 25.37 -36.03 -43.80
N ASN A 483 25.83 -35.27 -44.79
CA ASN A 483 25.97 -33.81 -44.70
C ASN A 483 24.64 -33.05 -44.45
N ASN A 484 23.50 -33.70 -44.71
CA ASN A 484 22.17 -33.14 -44.47
C ASN A 484 21.61 -33.53 -43.09
N LYS A 485 22.33 -34.35 -42.31
CA LYS A 485 21.96 -34.72 -40.95
C LYS A 485 22.79 -33.91 -39.97
N ILE A 486 22.13 -33.20 -39.06
CA ILE A 486 22.76 -32.37 -38.04
C ILE A 486 22.43 -32.95 -36.67
N ASN A 487 23.45 -33.44 -35.96
CA ASN A 487 23.32 -33.91 -34.59
C ASN A 487 23.34 -32.72 -33.64
N ILE A 488 22.46 -32.72 -32.63
CA ILE A 488 22.25 -31.59 -31.73
C ILE A 488 22.13 -32.02 -30.27
N LYS A 489 22.53 -31.11 -29.39
CA LYS A 489 22.22 -31.13 -27.96
C LYS A 489 21.60 -29.79 -27.56
N LEU A 490 20.54 -29.85 -26.77
CA LEU A 490 19.76 -28.67 -26.39
C LEU A 490 19.57 -28.62 -24.88
N GLU A 491 19.48 -27.40 -24.38
CA GLU A 491 18.89 -27.07 -23.09
C GLU A 491 17.64 -26.22 -23.34
N SER A 492 16.54 -26.52 -22.66
CA SER A 492 15.34 -25.69 -22.61
C SER A 492 15.14 -25.21 -21.19
N GLN A 493 14.83 -23.93 -21.05
CA GLN A 493 14.42 -23.30 -19.80
C GLN A 493 12.93 -22.99 -19.90
N ASP A 494 12.14 -23.65 -19.08
CA ASP A 494 10.69 -23.46 -19.04
C ASP A 494 10.28 -22.80 -17.73
N TRP A 495 9.35 -21.83 -17.82
CA TRP A 495 8.72 -21.25 -16.65
C TRP A 495 7.60 -22.15 -16.14
N VAL A 496 7.79 -22.73 -14.95
CA VAL A 496 6.83 -23.64 -14.32
C VAL A 496 6.64 -23.25 -12.85
N ASP A 497 5.42 -22.90 -12.48
CA ASP A 497 5.01 -22.59 -11.10
C ASP A 497 5.96 -21.63 -10.37
N GLY A 498 6.35 -20.55 -11.05
CA GLY A 498 7.17 -19.48 -10.47
C GLY A 498 8.67 -19.77 -10.39
N SER A 499 9.17 -20.82 -11.07
CA SER A 499 10.59 -21.14 -11.20
C SER A 499 10.96 -21.51 -12.63
N ILE A 500 12.24 -21.40 -12.95
CA ILE A 500 12.83 -21.99 -14.16
C ILE A 500 13.08 -23.49 -13.93
N VAL A 501 12.64 -24.30 -14.88
CA VAL A 501 12.94 -25.73 -14.95
C VAL A 501 13.76 -26.01 -16.19
N PHE A 502 14.93 -26.60 -15.99
CA PHE A 502 15.84 -27.00 -17.06
C PHE A 502 15.46 -28.38 -17.60
N LYS A 503 15.46 -28.51 -18.91
CA LYS A 503 15.27 -29.78 -19.63
C LYS A 503 16.35 -29.95 -20.68
N TYR A 504 16.81 -31.17 -20.86
CA TYR A 504 17.90 -31.50 -21.75
C TYR A 504 17.46 -32.45 -22.84
N PHE A 505 17.98 -32.24 -24.03
CA PHE A 505 17.61 -33.04 -25.19
C PHE A 505 18.80 -33.35 -26.06
N GLU A 506 18.77 -34.52 -26.69
CA GLU A 506 19.75 -34.96 -27.67
C GLU A 506 19.04 -35.58 -28.87
N GLY A 507 19.59 -35.35 -30.06
CA GLY A 507 18.96 -35.86 -31.26
C GLY A 507 19.61 -35.38 -32.54
N TYR A 508 18.83 -35.43 -33.62
CA TYR A 508 19.25 -34.88 -34.91
C TYR A 508 18.08 -34.32 -35.71
N TRP A 509 18.42 -33.43 -36.64
CA TRP A 509 17.57 -33.00 -37.75
C TRP A 509 18.09 -33.57 -39.06
N ILE A 510 17.17 -33.86 -39.99
CA ILE A 510 17.47 -34.08 -41.41
C ILE A 510 16.95 -32.87 -42.18
N ILE A 511 17.82 -32.27 -42.97
CA ILE A 511 17.55 -31.11 -43.82
C ILE A 511 17.31 -31.57 -45.26
N ASP A 512 16.34 -30.98 -45.94
CA ASP A 512 16.10 -31.25 -47.36
C ASP A 512 16.98 -30.38 -48.29
N ASP A 513 16.91 -30.64 -49.59
CA ASP A 513 17.69 -29.90 -50.59
C ASP A 513 17.26 -28.43 -50.72
N ASN A 514 16.09 -28.06 -50.20
CA ASN A 514 15.59 -26.68 -50.14
C ASN A 514 15.95 -25.98 -48.83
N LEU A 515 16.84 -26.57 -48.02
CA LEU A 515 17.26 -26.05 -46.72
C LEU A 515 16.09 -25.88 -45.73
N LYS A 516 15.17 -26.85 -45.71
CA LYS A 516 14.06 -26.96 -44.75
C LYS A 516 14.28 -28.11 -43.77
N LEU A 517 13.78 -27.91 -42.55
CA LEU A 517 13.78 -28.92 -41.50
C LEU A 517 12.74 -30.00 -41.81
N LYS A 518 13.20 -31.13 -42.35
CA LYS A 518 12.34 -32.18 -42.92
C LYS A 518 11.96 -33.26 -41.91
N ASP A 519 12.94 -33.77 -41.16
CA ASP A 519 12.69 -34.85 -40.19
C ASP A 519 13.53 -34.65 -38.93
N VAL A 520 13.05 -35.17 -37.81
CA VAL A 520 13.64 -34.94 -36.49
C VAL A 520 13.48 -36.15 -35.60
N SER A 521 14.54 -36.48 -34.87
CA SER A 521 14.50 -37.45 -33.79
C SER A 521 15.23 -36.85 -32.61
N ILE A 522 14.46 -36.31 -31.67
CA ILE A 522 14.98 -35.69 -30.43
C ILE A 522 14.37 -36.44 -29.25
N LYS A 523 15.23 -36.79 -28.30
CA LYS A 523 14.86 -37.47 -27.05
C LYS A 523 15.24 -36.61 -25.87
N SER A 524 14.41 -36.63 -24.83
CA SER A 524 14.74 -36.02 -23.55
C SER A 524 15.82 -36.84 -22.85
N ILE A 525 16.78 -36.15 -22.26
CA ILE A 525 17.81 -36.73 -21.40
C ILE A 525 17.47 -36.39 -19.95
N GLU A 526 17.23 -37.41 -19.15
CA GLU A 526 17.06 -37.24 -17.71
C GLU A 526 18.43 -37.20 -17.03
N ASN A 527 18.68 -36.15 -16.24
CA ASN A 527 19.91 -35.97 -15.46
C ASN A 527 21.21 -36.17 -16.27
N PRO A 528 21.48 -35.31 -17.27
CA PRO A 528 22.72 -35.39 -18.03
C PRO A 528 23.94 -35.29 -17.11
N ASP A 529 24.95 -36.11 -17.38
CA ASP A 529 26.23 -36.02 -16.68
C ASP A 529 27.09 -34.88 -17.23
N TYR A 530 28.26 -34.67 -16.63
CA TYR A 530 29.21 -33.66 -17.09
C TYR A 530 29.63 -33.87 -18.56
N HIS A 531 29.75 -35.11 -19.03
CA HIS A 531 30.17 -35.40 -20.41
C HIS A 531 29.16 -34.94 -21.44
N PHE A 532 27.87 -34.89 -21.09
CA PHE A 532 26.84 -34.33 -21.97
C PHE A 532 27.18 -32.91 -22.43
N PHE A 533 27.65 -32.06 -21.52
CA PHE A 533 27.92 -30.64 -21.76
C PHE A 533 29.27 -30.35 -22.42
N TYR A 534 30.27 -31.21 -22.20
CA TYR A 534 31.66 -30.91 -22.57
C TYR A 534 32.30 -31.86 -23.57
N ASN A 535 31.68 -33.02 -23.87
CA ASN A 535 32.16 -33.83 -24.98
C ASN A 535 31.64 -33.25 -26.30
N GLU A 536 32.53 -32.53 -26.98
CA GLU A 536 32.56 -32.57 -28.45
C GLU A 536 32.73 -34.05 -28.81
N THR A 537 31.75 -34.64 -29.50
CA THR A 537 31.90 -35.98 -30.08
C THR A 537 33.19 -36.02 -30.88
N ILE A 538 34.18 -36.78 -30.37
CA ILE A 538 35.50 -37.01 -30.96
C ILE A 538 35.36 -37.68 -32.33
#